data_AF-A0AA88MVT5-F1
#
_entry.id   AF-A0AA88MVT5-F1
#
_cell.length_a   1.000
_cell.length_b   1.000
_cell.length_c   1.000
_cell.angle_alpha   90.00
_cell.angle_beta   90.00
_cell.angle_gamma   90.00
#
_symmetry.space_group_name_H-M   'P 1'
#
loop_
_entity.id
_entity.type
_entity.pdbx_description
1 polymer ?
#
loop_
_entity_poly.entity_id
_entity_poly.type
_entity_poly.pdbx_seq_one_letter_code
_entity_poly.pdbx_strand_id
1 'polypeptide(L)'
;MDVRDGAAAWEALASRDSCSRDAAMEHIEQEVKKKVESIGPIPKTSSSSLSSSLLSSCPGKAQDLNCALARVLMLSKRCPYEDVRERCIWLLRGVQKAEVKAAKETAEEEE
;
A
#
# COMPACT_ATOMS: atom_id res chain seq x y z
N MET A 1 9.65 9.04 16.02
CA MET A 1 8.41 9.41 16.72
C MET A 1 7.30 9.27 15.68
N ASP A 2 6.73 8.09 15.45
CA ASP A 2 5.99 7.87 14.18
C ASP A 2 4.67 7.08 14.29
N VAL A 3 4.40 6.42 15.42
CA VAL A 3 3.17 5.60 15.55
C VAL A 3 1.92 6.46 15.81
N ARG A 4 2.08 7.69 16.31
CA ARG A 4 0.96 8.60 16.60
C ARG A 4 0.45 9.35 15.37
N ASP A 5 1.25 9.46 14.32
CA ASP A 5 0.95 10.30 13.16
C ASP A 5 0.07 9.57 12.12
N GLY A 6 0.31 8.26 11.92
CA GLY A 6 -0.48 7.45 11.00
C GLY A 6 -1.98 7.43 11.34
N ALA A 7 -2.34 7.26 12.61
CA ALA A 7 -3.74 7.28 13.05
C ALA A 7 -4.40 8.65 12.84
N ALA A 8 -3.67 9.74 13.09
CA ALA A 8 -4.16 11.10 12.88
C ALA A 8 -4.41 11.40 11.39
N ALA A 9 -3.58 10.87 10.49
CA ALA A 9 -3.79 11.02 9.04
C ALA A 9 -5.08 10.34 8.57
N TRP A 10 -5.42 9.15 9.07
CA TRP A 10 -6.68 8.48 8.72
C TRP A 10 -7.91 9.26 9.20
N GLU A 11 -7.86 9.85 10.40
CA GLU A 11 -8.94 10.68 10.94
C GLU A 11 -9.08 12.01 10.18
N ALA A 12 -7.97 12.59 9.71
CA ALA A 12 -7.97 13.83 8.93
C ALA A 12 -8.66 13.69 7.56
N LEU A 13 -8.81 12.47 7.02
CA LEU A 13 -9.63 12.22 5.83
C LEU A 13 -11.12 12.50 6.03
N ALA A 14 -11.60 12.49 7.28
CA ALA A 14 -12.98 12.84 7.61
C ALA A 14 -13.20 14.36 7.72
N SER A 15 -12.12 15.16 7.72
CA SER A 15 -12.18 16.62 7.82
C SER A 15 -13.04 17.23 6.71
N ARG A 16 -13.73 18.33 7.02
CA ARG A 16 -14.50 19.08 6.01
C ARG A 16 -13.63 19.93 5.11
N ASP A 17 -12.41 20.21 5.54
CA ASP A 17 -11.45 21.02 4.80
C ASP A 17 -10.75 20.17 3.73
N SER A 18 -10.76 20.63 2.47
CA SER A 18 -10.12 19.91 1.37
C SER A 18 -8.60 19.85 1.55
N CYS A 19 -7.95 20.94 1.94
CA CYS A 19 -6.51 20.97 2.15
C CYS A 19 -6.06 19.98 3.22
N SER A 20 -6.84 19.86 4.31
CA SER A 20 -6.61 18.86 5.36
C SER A 20 -6.73 17.43 4.85
N ARG A 21 -7.72 17.13 3.99
CA ARG A 21 -7.89 15.79 3.40
C ARG A 21 -6.80 15.47 2.38
N ASP A 22 -6.40 16.46 1.60
CA ASP A 22 -5.31 16.36 0.64
C ASP A 22 -3.99 16.02 1.32
N ALA A 23 -3.61 16.78 2.35
CA ALA A 23 -2.39 16.54 3.13
C ALA A 23 -2.42 15.17 3.83
N ALA A 24 -3.58 14.76 4.35
CA ALA A 24 -3.77 13.44 4.93
C ALA A 24 -3.58 12.32 3.90
N MET A 25 -4.13 12.47 2.69
CA MET A 25 -3.93 11.52 1.61
C MET A 25 -2.47 11.43 1.18
N GLU A 26 -1.77 12.56 1.05
CA GLU A 26 -0.33 12.56 0.74
C GLU A 26 0.47 11.79 1.79
N HIS A 27 0.16 11.98 3.08
CA HIS A 27 0.84 11.26 4.14
C HIS A 27 0.59 9.75 4.06
N ILE A 28 -0.65 9.34 3.80
CA ILE A 28 -1.03 7.93 3.61
C ILE A 28 -0.33 7.31 2.40
N GLU A 29 -0.24 8.03 1.28
CA GLU A 29 0.46 7.56 0.08
C GLU A 29 1.95 7.34 0.33
N GLN A 30 2.60 8.25 1.04
CA GLN A 30 4.00 8.10 1.44
C GLN A 30 4.18 6.92 2.40
N GLU A 31 3.27 6.74 3.35
CA GLU A 31 3.32 5.62 4.29
C GLU A 31 3.17 4.27 3.58
N VAL A 32 2.20 4.14 2.67
CA VAL A 32 2.00 2.93 1.87
C VAL A 32 3.20 2.68 0.98
N LYS A 33 3.74 3.69 0.30
CA LYS A 33 4.94 3.55 -0.54
C LYS A 33 6.14 3.08 0.28
N LYS A 34 6.41 3.73 1.42
CA LYS A 34 7.49 3.36 2.34
C LYS A 34 7.33 1.94 2.87
N LYS A 35 6.10 1.51 3.18
CA LYS A 35 5.79 0.14 3.62
C LYS A 35 6.02 -0.88 2.50
N VAL A 36 5.61 -0.58 1.26
CA VAL A 36 5.88 -1.42 0.07
C VAL A 36 7.39 -1.56 -0.15
N GLU A 37 8.13 -0.46 -0.12
CA GLU A 37 9.60 -0.46 -0.24
C GLU A 37 10.28 -1.20 0.92
N SER A 38 9.76 -1.06 2.15
CA SER A 38 10.31 -1.72 3.33
C SER A 38 10.11 -3.23 3.34
N ILE A 39 9.14 -3.76 2.58
CA ILE A 39 8.98 -5.21 2.42
C ILE A 39 10.05 -5.76 1.46
N GLY A 40 10.64 -4.89 0.62
CA GLY A 40 11.67 -5.23 -0.35
C GLY A 40 11.14 -5.99 -1.57
N PRO A 41 11.91 -6.09 -2.67
CA PRO A 41 11.60 -7.02 -3.74
C PRO A 41 11.59 -8.43 -3.17
N ILE A 42 10.47 -9.14 -3.32
CA ILE A 42 10.35 -10.55 -2.92
C ILE A 42 11.43 -11.32 -3.67
N PRO A 43 12.49 -11.85 -3.01
CA PRO A 43 13.42 -12.73 -3.69
C PRO A 43 12.68 -14.02 -4.01
N LYS A 44 12.32 -14.23 -5.28
CA LYS A 44 11.88 -15.53 -5.76
C LYS A 44 13.11 -16.42 -5.87
N THR A 45 13.57 -16.99 -4.76
CA THR A 45 14.43 -18.18 -4.87
C THR A 45 13.56 -19.33 -5.31
N SER A 46 13.85 -19.81 -6.52
CA SER A 46 13.55 -21.10 -7.13
C SER A 46 12.27 -21.82 -6.70
N SER A 47 11.39 -21.95 -7.69
CA SER A 47 10.57 -23.12 -8.02
C SER A 47 10.43 -24.22 -6.97
N SER A 48 9.18 -24.58 -6.71
CA SER A 48 8.75 -25.85 -6.09
C SER A 48 8.78 -25.92 -4.55
N SER A 49 7.91 -25.14 -3.91
CA SER A 49 7.03 -25.70 -2.86
C SER A 49 6.03 -24.66 -2.40
N LEU A 50 4.77 -25.07 -2.39
CA LEU A 50 3.74 -24.52 -1.51
C LEU A 50 4.26 -24.59 -0.07
N SER A 51 4.85 -23.52 0.43
CA SER A 51 5.11 -23.37 1.86
C SER A 51 5.21 -21.89 2.15
N SER A 52 4.16 -21.35 2.78
CA SER A 52 4.13 -20.50 3.99
C SER A 52 5.37 -19.71 4.45
N SER A 53 6.32 -19.39 3.57
CA SER A 53 7.63 -18.81 3.90
C SER A 53 7.78 -17.37 3.42
N LEU A 54 6.80 -16.81 2.71
CA LEU A 54 6.71 -15.36 2.44
C LEU A 54 6.43 -14.52 3.71
N LEU A 55 6.17 -15.17 4.85
CA LEU A 55 6.03 -14.55 6.17
C LEU A 55 7.36 -14.37 6.91
N SER A 56 8.49 -14.76 6.32
CA SER A 56 9.82 -14.65 6.94
C SER A 56 10.48 -13.27 6.79
N SER A 57 9.75 -12.25 6.32
CA SER A 57 10.08 -10.84 6.57
C SER A 57 9.10 -10.35 7.63
N CYS A 58 9.54 -10.40 8.90
CA CYS A 58 8.85 -9.92 10.10
C CYS A 58 7.30 -9.79 9.94
N PRO A 59 6.49 -10.80 10.31
CA PRO A 59 5.07 -10.91 9.94
C PRO A 59 4.23 -9.66 10.27
N GLY A 60 4.66 -8.86 11.25
CA GLY A 60 4.05 -7.57 11.57
C GLY A 60 4.10 -6.53 10.43
N LYS A 61 5.15 -6.49 9.60
CA LYS A 61 5.31 -5.46 8.55
C LYS A 61 4.42 -5.71 7.33
N ALA A 62 4.37 -6.96 6.86
CA ALA A 62 3.49 -7.36 5.75
C ALA A 62 2.02 -7.26 6.17
N GLN A 63 1.70 -7.62 7.43
CA GLN A 63 0.37 -7.45 7.99
C GLN A 63 -0.01 -5.97 8.11
N ASP A 64 0.92 -5.09 8.52
CA ASP A 64 0.68 -3.64 8.61
C ASP A 64 0.41 -3.01 7.23
N LEU A 65 1.15 -3.41 6.18
CA LEU A 65 0.83 -3.00 4.81
C LEU A 65 -0.56 -3.51 4.38
N ASN A 66 -0.88 -4.78 4.64
CA ASN A 66 -2.18 -5.34 4.28
C ASN A 66 -3.33 -4.59 4.97
N CYS A 67 -3.19 -4.29 6.27
CA CYS A 67 -4.14 -3.47 7.03
C CYS A 67 -4.30 -2.07 6.43
N ALA A 68 -3.20 -1.42 6.03
CA ALA A 68 -3.25 -0.11 5.37
C ALA A 68 -3.99 -0.18 4.03
N LEU A 69 -3.64 -1.15 3.18
CA LEU A 69 -4.29 -1.35 1.88
C LEU A 69 -5.79 -1.68 2.02
N ALA A 70 -6.16 -2.50 3.02
CA ALA A 70 -7.55 -2.79 3.33
C ALA A 70 -8.33 -1.53 3.72
N ARG A 71 -7.73 -0.64 4.54
CA ARG A 71 -8.34 0.67 4.85
C ARG A 71 -8.51 1.54 3.61
N VAL A 72 -7.47 1.68 2.77
CA VAL A 72 -7.55 2.43 1.51
C VAL A 72 -8.67 1.88 0.62
N LEU A 73 -8.76 0.55 0.51
CA LEU A 73 -9.82 -0.12 -0.26
C LEU A 73 -11.21 0.19 0.30
N MET A 74 -11.39 0.13 1.62
CA MET A 74 -12.66 0.51 2.25
C MET A 74 -13.03 1.96 1.97
N LEU A 75 -12.07 2.89 2.08
CA LEU A 75 -12.28 4.32 1.81
C LEU A 75 -12.67 4.57 0.35
N SER A 76 -12.04 3.88 -0.60
CA SER A 76 -12.39 4.00 -2.03
C SER A 76 -13.85 3.68 -2.35
N LYS A 77 -14.53 2.90 -1.49
CA LYS A 77 -15.92 2.47 -1.68
C LYS A 77 -16.91 3.19 -0.78
N ARG A 78 -16.51 3.58 0.43
CA ARG A 78 -17.41 4.08 1.49
C ARG A 78 -17.22 5.55 1.83
N CYS A 79 -16.15 6.20 1.36
CA CYS A 79 -15.90 7.60 1.69
C CYS A 79 -16.92 8.53 1.01
N PRO A 80 -17.56 9.46 1.73
CA PRO A 80 -18.51 10.42 1.15
C PRO A 80 -17.82 11.39 0.18
N TYR A 81 -16.52 11.55 0.32
CA TYR A 81 -15.68 12.48 -0.41
C TYR A 81 -15.13 11.88 -1.70
N GLU A 82 -15.41 12.50 -2.84
CA GLU A 82 -15.04 11.98 -4.17
C GLU A 82 -13.55 12.04 -4.48
N ASP A 83 -12.92 13.17 -4.17
CA ASP A 83 -11.48 13.40 -4.23
C ASP A 83 -10.68 12.33 -3.46
N VAL A 84 -11.14 11.96 -2.26
CA VAL A 84 -10.51 10.90 -1.47
C VAL A 84 -10.68 9.54 -2.16
N ARG A 85 -11.87 9.23 -2.69
CA ARG A 85 -12.11 7.96 -3.39
C ARG A 85 -11.22 7.80 -4.62
N GLU A 86 -11.12 8.83 -5.46
CA GLU A 86 -10.31 8.80 -6.67
C GLU A 86 -8.84 8.57 -6.37
N ARG A 87 -8.29 9.29 -5.38
CA ARG A 87 -6.90 9.08 -4.94
C ARG A 87 -6.67 7.69 -4.37
N CYS A 88 -7.58 7.17 -3.54
CA CYS A 88 -7.48 5.80 -3.04
C CYS A 88 -7.45 4.77 -4.18
N ILE A 89 -8.27 4.93 -5.22
CA ILE A 89 -8.28 4.04 -6.40
C ILE A 89 -6.94 4.15 -7.14
N TRP A 90 -6.41 5.36 -7.31
CA TRP A 90 -5.13 5.58 -7.98
C TRP A 90 -3.96 4.93 -7.22
N LEU A 91 -3.93 5.09 -5.89
CA LEU A 91 -2.95 4.45 -5.01
C LEU A 91 -2.99 2.92 -5.14
N LEU A 92 -4.17 2.30 -5.07
CA LEU A 92 -4.33 0.85 -5.21
C LEU A 92 -3.85 0.34 -6.58
N ARG A 93 -4.16 1.07 -7.65
CA ARG A 93 -3.66 0.74 -9.00
C ARG A 93 -2.14 0.87 -9.11
N GLY A 94 -1.55 1.87 -8.45
CA GLY A 94 -0.11 2.07 -8.40
C GLY A 94 0.61 0.89 -7.76
N VAL A 95 0.10 0.42 -6.61
CA VAL A 95 0.64 -0.76 -5.91
C VAL A 95 0.51 -2.02 -6.78
N GLN A 96 -0.67 -2.27 -7.37
CA GLN A 96 -0.87 -3.43 -8.26
C GLN A 96 0.02 -3.41 -9.51
N LYS A 97 0.23 -2.24 -10.13
CA LYS A 97 1.12 -2.12 -11.30
C LYS A 97 2.59 -2.34 -10.96
N ALA A 98 3.02 -1.96 -9.75
CA ALA A 98 4.38 -2.23 -9.28
C ALA A 98 4.64 -3.74 -9.15
N GLU A 99 3.66 -4.51 -8.67
CA GLU A 99 3.75 -5.97 -8.60
C GLU A 99 3.80 -6.63 -9.99
N VAL A 100 3.04 -6.10 -10.96
CA VAL A 100 3.01 -6.64 -12.34
C VAL A 100 4.29 -6.34 -13.12
N LYS A 101 4.92 -5.16 -12.95
CA LYS A 101 6.22 -4.86 -13.58
C LYS A 101 7.33 -5.77 -13.06
N ALA A 102 7.38 -5.97 -11.74
CA ALA A 102 8.31 -6.93 -11.14
C ALA A 102 8.12 -8.36 -11.66
N ALA A 103 6.92 -8.73 -12.12
CA ALA A 103 6.65 -10.02 -12.73
C ALA A 103 6.95 -10.10 -14.23
N LYS A 104 7.01 -8.96 -14.94
CA LYS A 104 7.22 -8.92 -16.40
C LYS A 104 8.70 -8.78 -16.79
N GLU A 105 9.50 -8.07 -16.01
CA GLU A 105 10.95 -7.95 -16.29
C GLU A 105 11.71 -9.29 -16.18
N THR A 106 11.13 -10.29 -15.51
CA THR A 106 11.69 -11.65 -15.44
C THR A 106 11.31 -12.56 -16.62
N ALA A 107 10.63 -12.05 -17.65
CA ALA A 107 10.20 -12.85 -18.80
C ALA A 107 10.96 -12.52 -20.10
N GLU A 108 11.83 -11.49 -20.12
CA GLU A 108 12.64 -11.13 -21.30
C GLU A 108 14.15 -11.36 -21.10
N GLU A 109 14.57 -12.02 -20.01
CA GLU A 109 15.97 -12.43 -19.81
C GLU A 109 16.18 -13.95 -20.07
N GLU A 110 15.19 -14.62 -20.67
CA GLU A 110 15.26 -16.02 -21.11
C GLU A 110 14.77 -16.19 -22.56
N GLU A 111 15.25 -15.35 -23.48
CA GLU A 111 15.22 -15.60 -24.94
C GLU A 111 16.57 -15.32 -25.60
#